data_AF-A0A4P7XCP3-F1
#
_entry.id   AF-A0A4P7XCP3-F1
#
_cell.length_a   1.000
_cell.length_b   1.000
_cell.length_c   1.000
_cell.angle_alpha   90.00
_cell.angle_beta   90.00
_cell.angle_gamma   90.00
#
_symmetry.space_group_name_H-M   'P 1'
#
loop_
_entity.id
_entity.type
_entity.pdbx_description
1 polymer ?
#
loop_
_entity_poly.entity_id
_entity_poly.type
_entity_poly.pdbx_seq_one_letter_code
_entity_poly.pdbx_strand_id
1 'polypeptide(L)'
;MPDHRGRKLTVAPRNEVYKSYTRQDPGMDNGDWLTATSQTLVNYGVLVLLAVLALGALAIAWLYRQQSNSQRELQRELQGLRFELDDHNMQPGSSRQRQRQPMHSDPGPGTDRNTGKTGMASSLSSPQLAAQSVQAPRATHRLHAELELQAYQKIWASLRELHDKLGSFLRAIESGEGISETRLAARTSALKAKDCAQRLRPFYPENIEALVFQLIDNEVHMHLSACAYLDAHENVKSGKAEKSDSAYQSLRDESKLIYDGECRQQLNTIVQAIRYRLANQAVVD
;
A
#
# COMPACT_ATOMS: atom_id res chain seq x y z
N MET A 1 1.07 -85.23 54.00
CA MET A 1 1.87 -86.46 53.80
C MET A 1 1.14 -87.38 52.82
N PRO A 2 1.84 -88.13 51.96
CA PRO A 2 1.58 -88.22 50.53
C PRO A 2 0.95 -89.55 50.10
N ASP A 3 0.28 -89.60 48.92
CA ASP A 3 0.45 -90.71 47.98
C ASP A 3 0.01 -90.35 46.55
N HIS A 4 0.76 -90.89 45.60
CA HIS A 4 0.58 -90.84 44.15
C HIS A 4 -0.63 -91.67 43.70
N ARG A 5 -1.27 -91.30 42.58
CA ARG A 5 -1.54 -92.24 41.46
C ARG A 5 -2.15 -91.55 40.24
N GLY A 6 -1.33 -91.56 39.19
CA GLY A 6 -1.67 -91.92 37.81
C GLY A 6 -3.01 -91.46 37.22
N ARG A 7 -2.93 -90.56 36.25
CA ARG A 7 -3.89 -90.55 35.14
C ARG A 7 -3.16 -90.36 33.83
N LYS A 8 -3.34 -91.35 32.94
CA LYS A 8 -2.74 -91.44 31.61
C LYS A 8 -3.23 -90.26 30.75
N LEU A 9 -2.28 -89.54 30.15
CA LEU A 9 -2.52 -88.55 29.11
C LEU A 9 -2.80 -89.29 27.79
N THR A 10 -4.06 -89.31 27.37
CA THR A 10 -4.43 -89.54 25.97
C THR A 10 -4.29 -88.22 25.22
N VAL A 11 -3.24 -88.13 24.42
CA VAL A 11 -2.98 -87.02 23.49
C VAL A 11 -3.97 -87.12 22.33
N ALA A 12 -4.89 -86.17 22.24
CA ALA A 12 -5.70 -85.95 21.04
C ALA A 12 -4.91 -85.06 20.05
N PRO A 13 -4.96 -85.33 18.74
CA PRO A 13 -4.17 -84.61 17.75
C PRO A 13 -4.65 -83.16 17.59
N ARG A 14 -3.68 -82.25 17.68
CA ARG A 14 -3.79 -80.78 17.67
C ARG A 14 -3.94 -80.21 16.26
N ASN A 15 -4.78 -80.79 15.41
CA ASN A 15 -5.02 -80.28 14.07
C ASN A 15 -6.53 -80.30 13.90
N GLU A 16 -7.22 -79.15 13.86
CA GLU A 16 -8.56 -78.95 13.22
C GLU A 16 -9.27 -77.64 13.65
N VAL A 17 -8.65 -76.72 14.42
CA VAL A 17 -9.37 -75.49 14.90
C VAL A 17 -9.04 -74.20 14.14
N TYR A 18 -8.26 -74.25 13.05
CA TYR A 18 -7.94 -73.06 12.23
C TYR A 18 -8.32 -73.22 10.74
N LYS A 19 -9.52 -73.75 10.46
CA LYS A 19 -10.02 -73.91 9.08
C LYS A 19 -11.36 -73.23 8.81
N SER A 20 -11.63 -72.11 9.47
CA SER A 20 -12.89 -71.40 9.27
C SER A 20 -12.74 -69.88 9.30
N TYR A 21 -11.86 -69.31 8.46
CA TYR A 21 -11.94 -67.91 8.04
C TYR A 21 -11.07 -67.62 6.80
N THR A 22 -11.16 -68.46 5.77
CA THR A 22 -10.75 -68.08 4.41
C THR A 22 -11.83 -68.52 3.44
N ARG A 23 -12.99 -67.86 3.53
CA ARG A 23 -13.90 -67.82 2.39
C ARG A 23 -13.26 -66.89 1.38
N GLN A 24 -12.50 -67.52 0.50
CA GLN A 24 -11.78 -66.93 -0.60
C GLN A 24 -12.84 -66.52 -1.62
N ASP A 25 -13.22 -65.24 -1.63
CA ASP A 25 -14.00 -64.68 -2.72
C ASP A 25 -13.15 -64.77 -4.00
N PRO A 26 -13.70 -65.35 -5.09
CA PRO A 26 -12.96 -65.51 -6.32
C PRO A 26 -12.95 -64.19 -7.09
N GLY A 27 -11.76 -63.68 -7.38
CA GLY A 27 -11.53 -62.78 -8.50
C GLY A 27 -11.72 -61.29 -8.23
N MET A 28 -10.89 -60.71 -7.36
CA MET A 28 -10.52 -59.31 -7.49
C MET A 28 -9.03 -59.26 -7.80
N ASP A 29 -8.71 -58.99 -9.07
CA ASP A 29 -7.35 -58.86 -9.54
C ASP A 29 -6.64 -57.74 -8.76
N ASN A 30 -5.40 -58.00 -8.33
CA ASN A 30 -4.59 -57.08 -7.52
C ASN A 30 -4.28 -55.73 -8.22
N GLY A 31 -4.81 -55.46 -9.42
CA GLY A 31 -4.71 -54.20 -10.15
C GLY A 31 -5.89 -53.23 -9.95
N ASP A 32 -7.07 -53.70 -9.52
CA ASP A 32 -8.28 -52.86 -9.51
C ASP A 32 -8.40 -51.94 -8.27
N TRP A 33 -7.74 -52.28 -7.16
CA TRP A 33 -7.75 -51.41 -5.96
C TRP A 33 -6.85 -50.16 -6.12
N LEU A 34 -5.81 -50.25 -6.96
CA LEU A 34 -4.92 -49.12 -7.26
C LEU A 34 -5.62 -48.08 -8.16
N THR A 35 -6.48 -48.51 -9.08
CA THR A 35 -7.25 -47.60 -9.95
C THR A 35 -8.40 -46.94 -9.19
N ALA A 36 -9.10 -47.70 -8.33
CA ALA A 36 -10.18 -47.17 -7.49
C ALA A 36 -9.70 -46.11 -6.48
N THR A 37 -8.56 -46.35 -5.82
CA THR A 37 -7.99 -45.37 -4.86
C THR A 37 -7.45 -44.12 -5.57
N SER A 38 -6.80 -44.27 -6.73
CA SER A 38 -6.33 -43.14 -7.54
C SER A 38 -7.47 -42.20 -7.96
N GLN A 39 -8.61 -42.76 -8.39
CA GLN A 39 -9.73 -41.95 -8.87
C GLN A 39 -10.41 -41.16 -7.75
N THR A 40 -10.48 -41.73 -6.53
CA THR A 40 -10.98 -40.98 -5.36
C THR A 40 -10.07 -39.82 -4.99
N LEU A 41 -8.74 -40.01 -5.00
CA LEU A 41 -7.78 -38.94 -4.70
C LEU A 41 -7.85 -37.78 -5.69
N VAL A 42 -8.01 -38.08 -6.98
CA VAL A 42 -8.19 -37.05 -8.02
C VAL A 42 -9.48 -36.26 -7.77
N ASN A 43 -10.59 -36.95 -7.46
CA ASN A 43 -11.86 -36.29 -7.17
C ASN A 43 -11.78 -35.38 -5.93
N TYR A 44 -11.13 -35.82 -4.85
CA TYR A 44 -10.91 -34.97 -3.68
C TYR A 44 -10.00 -33.78 -3.99
N GLY A 45 -8.96 -33.97 -4.81
CA GLY A 45 -8.09 -32.88 -5.26
C GLY A 45 -8.84 -31.79 -6.01
N VAL A 46 -9.74 -32.18 -6.93
CA VAL A 46 -10.59 -31.23 -7.67
C VAL A 46 -11.56 -30.51 -6.73
N LEU A 47 -12.18 -31.20 -5.77
CA LEU A 47 -13.08 -30.58 -4.81
C LEU A 47 -12.37 -29.56 -3.91
N VAL A 48 -11.14 -29.86 -3.45
CA VAL A 48 -10.34 -28.93 -2.64
C VAL A 48 -9.95 -27.71 -3.47
N LEU A 49 -9.53 -27.89 -4.73
CA LEU A 49 -9.21 -26.77 -5.62
C LEU A 49 -10.42 -25.85 -5.83
N LEU A 50 -11.59 -26.42 -6.09
CA LEU A 50 -12.84 -25.66 -6.24
C LEU A 50 -13.21 -24.91 -4.97
N ALA A 51 -13.04 -25.53 -3.80
CA ALA A 51 -13.30 -24.88 -2.51
C ALA A 51 -12.36 -23.68 -2.29
N VAL A 52 -11.07 -23.80 -2.60
CA VAL A 52 -10.11 -22.69 -2.50
C VAL A 52 -10.45 -21.54 -3.44
N LEU A 53 -10.83 -21.84 -4.69
CA LEU A 53 -11.26 -20.82 -5.65
C LEU A 53 -12.54 -20.11 -5.20
N ALA A 54 -13.51 -20.86 -4.67
CA ALA A 54 -14.75 -20.29 -4.14
C ALA A 54 -14.49 -19.36 -2.95
N LEU A 55 -13.63 -19.77 -2.01
CA LEU A 55 -13.23 -18.94 -0.87
C LEU A 55 -12.47 -17.68 -1.33
N GLY A 56 -11.58 -17.81 -2.32
CA GLY A 56 -10.87 -16.68 -2.92
C GLY A 56 -11.84 -15.67 -3.56
N ALA A 57 -12.80 -16.14 -4.35
CA ALA A 57 -13.81 -15.29 -4.95
C ALA A 57 -14.69 -14.57 -3.91
N LEU A 58 -15.06 -15.27 -2.82
CA LEU A 58 -15.80 -14.68 -1.71
C LEU A 58 -14.99 -13.62 -0.97
N ALA A 59 -13.70 -13.84 -0.74
CA ALA A 59 -12.81 -12.86 -0.12
C ALA A 59 -12.67 -11.59 -0.98
N ILE A 60 -12.49 -11.75 -2.30
CA ILE A 60 -12.43 -10.63 -3.24
C ILE A 60 -13.76 -9.87 -3.25
N ALA A 61 -14.90 -10.55 -3.33
CA ALA A 61 -16.22 -9.92 -3.28
C ALA A 61 -16.46 -9.17 -1.95
N TRP A 62 -15.98 -9.73 -0.84
CA TRP A 62 -16.05 -9.09 0.47
C TRP A 62 -15.21 -7.79 0.52
N LEU A 63 -13.98 -7.80 -0.01
CA LEU A 63 -13.14 -6.61 -0.11
C LEU A 63 -13.78 -5.53 -1.00
N TYR A 64 -14.33 -5.90 -2.16
CA TYR A 64 -15.07 -4.97 -3.02
C TYR A 64 -16.26 -4.35 -2.28
N ARG A 65 -17.00 -5.15 -1.51
CA ARG A 65 -18.13 -4.68 -0.72
C ARG A 65 -17.70 -3.75 0.41
N GLN A 66 -16.58 -4.05 1.07
CA GLN A 66 -16.02 -3.18 2.10
C GLN A 66 -15.61 -1.82 1.53
N GLN A 67 -14.93 -1.81 0.38
CA GLN A 67 -14.54 -0.57 -0.29
C GLN A 67 -15.75 0.26 -0.73
N SER A 68 -16.82 -0.39 -1.22
CA SER A 68 -18.07 0.30 -1.57
C SER A 68 -18.74 0.95 -0.36
N ASN A 69 -18.69 0.31 0.81
CA ASN A 69 -19.23 0.90 2.04
C ASN A 69 -18.44 2.15 2.46
N SER A 70 -17.10 2.12 2.39
CA SER A 70 -16.27 3.29 2.69
C SER A 70 -16.52 4.46 1.74
N GLN A 71 -16.76 4.18 0.45
CA GLN A 71 -17.12 5.22 -0.53
C GLN A 71 -18.48 5.87 -0.21
N ARG A 72 -19.46 5.08 0.27
CA ARG A 72 -20.78 5.61 0.66
C ARG A 72 -20.69 6.49 1.90
N GLU A 73 -19.81 6.16 2.84
CA GLU A 73 -19.59 6.95 4.05
C GLU A 73 -18.97 8.32 3.70
N LEU A 74 -17.92 8.33 2.89
CA LEU A 74 -17.32 9.57 2.36
C LEU A 74 -18.32 10.42 1.58
N GLN A 75 -19.18 9.81 0.76
CA GLN A 75 -20.22 10.54 0.03
C GLN A 75 -21.26 11.18 0.96
N ARG A 76 -21.62 10.52 2.07
CA ARG A 76 -22.53 11.09 3.07
C ARG A 76 -21.90 12.26 3.81
N GLU A 77 -20.62 12.15 4.17
CA GLU A 77 -19.88 13.25 4.79
C GLU A 77 -19.77 14.45 3.86
N LEU A 78 -19.44 14.23 2.58
CA LEU A 78 -19.40 15.30 1.57
C LEU A 78 -20.77 15.95 1.34
N GLN A 79 -21.84 15.16 1.34
CA GLN A 79 -23.20 15.71 1.25
C GLN A 79 -23.55 16.55 2.50
N GLY A 80 -23.22 16.05 3.69
CA GLY A 80 -23.43 16.80 4.94
C GLY A 80 -22.70 18.14 4.95
N LEU A 81 -21.41 18.12 4.61
CA LEU A 81 -20.58 19.34 4.52
C LEU A 81 -21.11 20.32 3.47
N ARG A 82 -21.67 19.82 2.36
CA ARG A 82 -22.27 20.68 1.34
C ARG A 82 -23.55 21.37 1.85
N PHE A 83 -24.41 20.65 2.56
CA PHE A 83 -25.61 21.24 3.18
C PHE A 83 -25.26 22.28 4.26
N GLU A 84 -24.24 22.02 5.07
CA GLU A 84 -23.77 22.97 6.09
C GLU A 84 -23.21 24.26 5.46
N LEU A 85 -22.47 24.13 4.35
CA LEU A 85 -21.96 25.29 3.59
C LEU A 85 -23.08 26.11 2.95
N ASP A 86 -24.12 25.44 2.44
CA ASP A 86 -25.31 26.10 1.87
C ASP A 86 -26.16 26.80 2.95
N ASP A 87 -26.30 26.22 4.16
CA ASP A 87 -27.02 26.85 5.29
C ASP A 87 -26.30 28.12 5.77
N HIS A 88 -24.97 28.10 5.84
CA HIS A 88 -24.17 29.29 6.13
C HIS A 88 -24.28 30.38 5.05
N ASN A 89 -24.45 30.00 3.79
CA ASN A 89 -24.63 30.95 2.69
C ASN A 89 -26.06 31.54 2.64
N MET A 90 -27.03 30.89 3.28
CA MET A 90 -28.45 31.29 3.32
C MET A 90 -28.84 32.18 4.52
N GLN A 91 -27.89 32.62 5.37
CA GLN A 91 -28.13 33.65 6.40
C GLN A 91 -27.68 35.08 5.99
N PRO A 92 -28.28 35.74 4.98
CA PRO A 92 -28.15 37.19 4.86
C PRO A 92 -29.16 37.88 5.79
N GLY A 93 -28.69 38.32 6.96
CA GLY A 93 -29.21 39.50 7.67
C GLY A 93 -30.55 39.37 8.41
N SER A 94 -30.52 38.84 9.64
CA SER A 94 -31.68 38.92 10.55
C SER A 94 -31.31 39.23 12.00
N SER A 95 -30.54 40.30 12.23
CA SER A 95 -30.51 40.92 13.58
C SER A 95 -29.89 42.32 13.58
N ARG A 96 -30.72 43.33 13.28
CA ARG A 96 -30.56 44.67 13.88
C ARG A 96 -31.92 45.25 14.24
N GLN A 97 -32.49 44.65 15.29
CA GLN A 97 -33.68 45.12 15.97
C GLN A 97 -33.30 46.26 16.93
N ARG A 98 -33.87 47.44 16.67
CA ARG A 98 -34.19 48.54 17.59
C ARG A 98 -33.22 48.82 18.75
N GLN A 99 -32.50 49.93 18.64
CA GLN A 99 -32.19 50.76 19.80
C GLN A 99 -32.51 52.22 19.47
N ARG A 100 -33.71 52.66 19.89
CA ARG A 100 -34.10 54.06 20.01
C ARG A 100 -33.36 54.64 21.21
N GLN A 101 -32.82 55.85 21.10
CA GLN A 101 -32.72 56.84 22.18
C GLN A 101 -32.33 58.24 21.63
N PRO A 102 -32.50 59.33 22.40
CA PRO A 102 -33.41 60.42 22.01
C PRO A 102 -32.70 61.75 21.72
N MET A 103 -33.48 62.70 21.19
CA MET A 103 -33.11 64.10 21.03
C MET A 103 -32.79 64.77 22.37
N HIS A 104 -31.74 65.58 22.41
CA HIS A 104 -31.70 66.80 23.21
C HIS A 104 -30.78 67.86 22.56
N SER A 105 -31.36 69.05 22.38
CA SER A 105 -30.80 70.32 21.88
C SER A 105 -29.93 71.05 22.91
N ASP A 106 -28.84 71.72 22.51
CA ASP A 106 -28.77 73.19 22.25
C ASP A 106 -27.34 73.67 21.88
N PRO A 107 -27.19 74.90 21.30
CA PRO A 107 -25.99 75.36 20.59
C PRO A 107 -25.14 76.38 21.38
N GLY A 108 -23.88 76.55 20.97
CA GLY A 108 -23.03 77.67 21.39
C GLY A 108 -21.90 77.97 20.38
N PRO A 109 -21.54 79.25 20.13
CA PRO A 109 -20.83 79.67 18.92
C PRO A 109 -19.35 80.07 19.16
N GLY A 110 -18.56 80.11 18.08
CA GLY A 110 -17.21 80.68 18.06
C GLY A 110 -16.39 80.14 16.88
N THR A 111 -16.56 80.71 15.68
CA THR A 111 -15.62 81.66 15.03
C THR A 111 -14.28 81.07 14.57
N ASP A 112 -14.20 80.92 13.24
CA ASP A 112 -13.14 81.36 12.34
C ASP A 112 -11.72 80.79 12.46
N ARG A 113 -11.31 79.97 11.48
CA ARG A 113 -10.46 80.43 10.37
C ARG A 113 -10.10 79.34 9.34
N ASN A 114 -10.41 79.70 8.09
CA ASN A 114 -9.61 79.56 6.87
C ASN A 114 -9.25 78.20 6.25
N THR A 115 -9.97 77.93 5.16
CA THR A 115 -9.48 77.70 3.78
C THR A 115 -8.56 76.51 3.50
N GLY A 116 -9.14 75.51 2.82
CA GLY A 116 -8.78 75.32 1.42
C GLY A 116 -8.22 73.96 1.01
N LYS A 117 -9.14 73.11 0.56
CA LYS A 117 -9.06 72.36 -0.72
C LYS A 117 -8.44 70.94 -0.71
N THR A 118 -9.36 70.00 -0.98
CA THR A 118 -9.23 68.72 -1.72
C THR A 118 -8.53 67.53 -1.07
N GLY A 119 -9.32 66.49 -0.79
CA GLY A 119 -8.84 65.13 -0.52
C GLY A 119 -9.97 64.24 0.01
N MET A 120 -10.77 63.68 -0.90
CA MET A 120 -11.79 62.67 -0.59
C MET A 120 -11.15 61.37 -0.05
N ALA A 121 -11.84 60.76 0.93
CA ALA A 121 -11.89 59.33 1.31
C ALA A 121 -12.01 59.23 2.83
N SER A 122 -13.21 59.29 3.41
CA SER A 122 -14.04 58.09 3.65
C SER A 122 -13.25 56.93 4.25
N SER A 123 -12.97 57.04 5.55
CA SER A 123 -12.57 55.96 6.44
C SER A 123 -13.70 54.93 6.56
N LEU A 124 -13.72 53.97 5.64
CA LEU A 124 -14.53 52.75 5.71
C LEU A 124 -13.86 51.72 6.61
N SER A 125 -13.98 51.89 7.92
CA SER A 125 -13.63 50.84 8.88
C SER A 125 -14.78 49.84 8.95
N SER A 126 -14.81 48.89 8.00
CA SER A 126 -15.74 47.75 7.99
C SER A 126 -15.14 46.58 8.79
N PRO A 127 -15.72 46.18 9.94
CA PRO A 127 -15.22 45.02 10.72
C PRO A 127 -15.53 43.67 10.06
N GLN A 128 -16.28 43.66 8.95
CA GLN A 128 -16.87 42.45 8.36
C GLN A 128 -15.94 41.75 7.35
N LEU A 129 -14.96 42.45 6.79
CA LEU A 129 -13.89 41.87 5.96
C LEU A 129 -12.84 41.11 6.78
N ALA A 130 -12.74 41.37 8.08
CA ALA A 130 -11.79 40.70 8.97
C ALA A 130 -12.25 39.32 9.45
N ALA A 131 -13.56 39.01 9.39
CA ALA A 131 -14.09 37.71 9.80
C ALA A 131 -14.03 36.67 8.67
N GLN A 132 -14.25 37.07 7.41
CA GLN A 132 -14.12 36.19 6.24
C GLN A 132 -12.66 35.84 5.91
N SER A 133 -11.70 36.72 6.23
CA SER A 133 -10.28 36.47 6.01
C SER A 133 -9.66 35.44 6.97
N VAL A 134 -10.35 35.05 8.05
CA VAL A 134 -9.86 34.08 9.05
C VAL A 134 -10.34 32.65 8.76
N GLN A 135 -11.47 32.47 8.06
CA GLN A 135 -12.00 31.14 7.69
C GLN A 135 -11.51 30.63 6.32
N ALA A 136 -11.32 31.52 5.34
CA ALA A 136 -10.77 31.16 4.02
C ALA A 136 -9.38 30.46 4.06
N PRO A 137 -8.42 30.85 4.93
CA PRO A 137 -7.10 30.21 5.01
C PRO A 137 -7.15 28.78 5.56
N ARG A 138 -8.16 28.45 6.39
CA ARG A 138 -8.31 27.13 7.00
C ARG A 138 -8.90 26.12 6.01
N ALA A 139 -9.85 26.54 5.19
CA ALA A 139 -10.42 25.69 4.14
C ALA A 139 -9.41 25.33 3.04
N THR A 140 -8.55 26.29 2.65
CA THR A 140 -7.47 26.03 1.69
C THR A 140 -6.40 25.10 2.27
N HIS A 141 -6.05 25.26 3.55
CA HIS A 141 -5.08 24.38 4.22
C HIS A 141 -5.52 22.92 4.24
N ARG A 142 -6.81 22.65 4.54
CA ARG A 142 -7.38 21.29 4.52
C ARG A 142 -7.37 20.65 3.13
N LEU A 143 -7.76 21.41 2.10
CA LEU A 143 -7.71 20.93 0.72
C LEU A 143 -6.28 20.61 0.27
N HIS A 144 -5.31 21.45 0.64
CA HIS A 144 -3.89 21.18 0.37
C HIS A 144 -3.40 19.91 1.08
N ALA A 145 -3.77 19.71 2.35
CA ALA A 145 -3.41 18.52 3.10
C ALA A 145 -4.01 17.23 2.50
N GLU A 146 -5.25 17.28 2.01
CA GLU A 146 -5.88 16.14 1.34
C GLU A 146 -5.17 15.79 0.02
N LEU A 147 -4.84 16.80 -0.79
CA LEU A 147 -4.08 16.60 -2.05
C LEU A 147 -2.67 16.04 -1.77
N GLU A 148 -2.01 16.55 -0.73
CA GLU A 148 -0.70 16.06 -0.28
C GLU A 148 -0.78 14.59 0.17
N LEU A 149 -1.80 14.22 0.94
CA LEU A 149 -2.04 12.83 1.34
C LEU A 149 -2.29 11.90 0.14
N GLN A 150 -3.12 12.34 -0.82
CA GLN A 150 -3.36 11.58 -2.05
C GLN A 150 -2.08 11.42 -2.89
N ALA A 151 -1.23 12.46 -2.93
CA ALA A 151 0.07 12.38 -3.59
C ALA A 151 0.97 11.35 -2.90
N TYR A 152 1.04 11.34 -1.56
CA TYR A 152 1.80 10.33 -0.81
C TYR A 152 1.33 8.90 -1.08
N GLN A 153 0.03 8.66 -1.12
CA GLN A 153 -0.50 7.33 -1.42
C GLN A 153 -0.10 6.84 -2.81
N LYS A 154 -0.17 7.72 -3.82
CA LYS A 154 0.19 7.40 -5.20
C LYS A 154 1.69 7.14 -5.37
N ILE A 155 2.53 8.03 -4.84
CA ILE A 155 3.99 7.85 -4.95
C ILE A 155 4.46 6.63 -4.16
N TRP A 156 3.89 6.37 -2.98
CA TRP A 156 4.23 5.21 -2.17
C TRP A 156 3.91 3.89 -2.90
N ALA A 157 2.74 3.78 -3.51
CA ALA A 157 2.39 2.60 -4.30
C ALA A 157 3.38 2.37 -5.45
N SER A 158 3.79 3.44 -6.12
CA SER A 158 4.75 3.39 -7.23
C SER A 158 6.16 3.00 -6.79
N LEU A 159 6.65 3.59 -5.68
CA LEU A 159 7.95 3.26 -5.09
C LEU A 159 8.01 1.80 -4.61
N ARG A 160 6.94 1.33 -3.97
CA ARG A 160 6.84 -0.06 -3.53
C ARG A 160 6.86 -1.03 -4.72
N GLU A 161 6.09 -0.74 -5.77
CA GLU A 161 6.10 -1.56 -6.99
C GLU A 161 7.50 -1.61 -7.60
N LEU A 162 8.18 -0.47 -7.72
CA LEU A 162 9.56 -0.40 -8.20
C LEU A 162 10.49 -1.30 -7.36
N HIS A 163 10.48 -1.14 -6.05
CA HIS A 163 11.32 -1.91 -5.13
C HIS A 163 11.08 -3.43 -5.25
N ASP A 164 9.81 -3.83 -5.35
CA ASP A 164 9.42 -5.25 -5.47
C ASP A 164 9.86 -5.86 -6.81
N LYS A 165 9.71 -5.10 -7.91
CA LYS A 165 10.13 -5.56 -9.25
C LYS A 165 11.66 -5.62 -9.37
N LEU A 166 12.37 -4.62 -8.84
CA LEU A 166 13.83 -4.63 -8.81
C LEU A 166 14.36 -5.78 -7.97
N GLY A 167 13.82 -6.00 -6.77
CA GLY A 167 14.20 -7.14 -5.93
C GLY A 167 13.96 -8.49 -6.57
N SER A 168 12.87 -8.62 -7.34
CA SER A 168 12.59 -9.84 -8.09
C SER A 168 13.58 -10.06 -9.24
N PHE A 169 13.99 -8.99 -9.92
CA PHE A 169 15.06 -9.05 -10.93
C PHE A 169 16.40 -9.45 -10.33
N LEU A 170 16.80 -8.87 -9.19
CA LEU A 170 18.06 -9.23 -8.53
C LEU A 170 18.06 -10.71 -8.10
N ARG A 171 16.95 -11.22 -7.56
CA ARG A 171 16.82 -12.65 -7.23
C ARG A 171 16.87 -13.56 -8.46
N ALA A 172 16.27 -13.12 -9.58
CA ALA A 172 16.33 -13.84 -10.86
C ALA A 172 17.76 -13.92 -11.42
N ILE A 173 18.58 -12.88 -11.21
CA ILE A 173 20.00 -12.92 -11.55
C ILE A 173 20.73 -13.98 -10.73
N GLU A 174 20.44 -14.07 -9.43
CA GLU A 174 21.08 -15.05 -8.55
C GLU A 174 20.65 -16.50 -8.86
N SER A 175 19.39 -16.73 -9.22
CA SER A 175 18.90 -18.06 -9.60
C SER A 175 19.24 -18.44 -11.04
N GLY A 176 19.51 -17.48 -11.92
CA GLY A 176 19.71 -17.71 -13.35
C GLY A 176 18.41 -17.93 -14.14
N GLU A 177 17.23 -17.74 -13.53
CA GLU A 177 15.93 -18.07 -14.11
C GLU A 177 15.05 -16.81 -14.28
N GLY A 178 14.32 -16.70 -15.40
CA GLY A 178 13.33 -15.62 -15.59
C GLY A 178 13.92 -14.20 -15.70
N ILE A 179 15.20 -14.07 -16.04
CA ILE A 179 15.93 -12.80 -16.06
C ILE A 179 15.32 -11.81 -17.07
N SER A 180 14.94 -12.24 -18.27
CA SER A 180 14.43 -11.35 -19.33
C SER A 180 13.14 -10.64 -18.94
N GLU A 181 12.17 -11.39 -18.39
CA GLU A 181 10.87 -10.86 -17.97
C GLU A 181 11.00 -9.94 -16.76
N THR A 182 11.79 -10.36 -15.77
CA THR A 182 12.01 -9.57 -14.54
C THR A 182 12.82 -8.30 -14.81
N ARG A 183 13.80 -8.34 -15.73
CA ARG A 183 14.55 -7.17 -16.22
C ARG A 183 13.61 -6.13 -16.83
N LEU A 184 12.73 -6.57 -17.73
CA LEU A 184 11.77 -5.67 -18.38
C LEU A 184 10.80 -5.08 -17.36
N ALA A 185 10.28 -5.90 -16.45
CA ALA A 185 9.35 -5.46 -15.40
C ALA A 185 9.97 -4.38 -14.49
N ALA A 186 11.21 -4.58 -14.04
CA ALA A 186 11.96 -3.61 -13.22
C ALA A 186 12.20 -2.29 -13.97
N ARG A 187 12.57 -2.36 -15.25
CA ARG A 187 12.74 -1.17 -16.09
C ARG A 187 11.42 -0.41 -16.24
N THR A 188 10.32 -1.10 -16.52
CA THR A 188 9.02 -0.47 -16.70
C THR A 188 8.51 0.17 -15.40
N SER A 189 8.69 -0.47 -14.25
CA SER A 189 8.32 0.12 -12.96
C SER A 189 9.16 1.35 -12.63
N ALA A 190 10.45 1.36 -12.96
CA ALA A 190 11.32 2.52 -12.73
C ALA A 190 10.87 3.75 -13.54
N LEU A 191 10.52 3.55 -14.81
CA LEU A 191 9.98 4.61 -15.67
C LEU A 191 8.65 5.15 -15.12
N LYS A 192 7.73 4.26 -14.70
CA LYS A 192 6.46 4.64 -14.07
C LYS A 192 6.66 5.43 -12.78
N ALA A 193 7.62 5.02 -11.93
CA ALA A 193 7.93 5.70 -10.68
C ALA A 193 8.45 7.12 -10.93
N LYS A 194 9.37 7.28 -11.89
CA LYS A 194 9.89 8.59 -12.30
C LYS A 194 8.79 9.51 -12.84
N ASP A 195 7.96 9.00 -13.76
CA ASP A 195 6.83 9.76 -14.31
C ASP A 195 5.82 10.16 -13.22
N CYS A 196 5.55 9.26 -12.29
CA CYS A 196 4.68 9.51 -11.14
C CYS A 196 5.24 10.62 -10.25
N ALA A 197 6.52 10.54 -9.87
CA ALA A 197 7.19 11.57 -9.08
C ALA A 197 7.16 12.94 -9.77
N GLN A 198 7.45 13.00 -11.07
CA GLN A 198 7.41 14.25 -11.82
C GLN A 198 6.02 14.92 -11.82
N ARG A 199 4.94 14.13 -11.97
CA ARG A 199 3.57 14.66 -11.94
C ARG A 199 3.13 15.09 -10.54
N LEU A 200 3.65 14.43 -9.51
CA LEU A 200 3.28 14.69 -8.12
C LEU A 200 4.14 15.77 -7.44
N ARG A 201 5.21 16.21 -8.10
CA ARG A 201 6.12 17.27 -7.64
C ARG A 201 5.43 18.49 -7.00
N PRO A 202 4.33 19.05 -7.56
CA PRO A 202 3.69 20.23 -6.98
C PRO A 202 2.98 19.99 -5.64
N PHE A 203 2.82 18.74 -5.21
CA PHE A 203 1.92 18.37 -4.11
C PHE A 203 2.64 17.94 -2.83
N TYR A 204 3.95 17.72 -2.84
CA TYR A 204 4.73 17.40 -1.65
C TYR A 204 5.89 18.39 -1.46
N PRO A 205 6.38 18.58 -0.22
CA PRO A 205 7.45 19.52 0.06
C PRO A 205 8.79 19.06 -0.53
N GLU A 206 9.67 20.03 -0.79
CA GLU A 206 10.96 19.84 -1.46
C GLU A 206 11.87 18.81 -0.78
N ASN A 207 11.80 18.69 0.55
CA ASN A 207 12.57 17.68 1.28
C ASN A 207 12.12 16.24 0.98
N ILE A 208 10.81 16.01 0.84
CA ILE A 208 10.28 14.70 0.48
C ILE A 208 10.50 14.45 -1.03
N GLU A 209 10.36 15.49 -1.85
CA GLU A 209 10.73 15.44 -3.26
C GLU A 209 12.15 14.90 -3.46
N ALA A 210 13.13 15.53 -2.82
CA ALA A 210 14.54 15.16 -2.95
C ALA A 210 14.78 13.70 -2.56
N LEU A 211 14.18 13.25 -1.44
CA LEU A 211 14.30 11.86 -0.98
C LEU A 211 13.68 10.86 -1.97
N VAL A 212 12.52 11.20 -2.55
CA VAL A 212 11.84 10.34 -3.54
C VAL A 212 12.70 10.21 -4.80
N PHE A 213 13.20 11.31 -5.35
CA PHE A 213 14.04 11.26 -6.55
C PHE A 213 15.36 10.55 -6.30
N GLN A 214 16.00 10.79 -5.16
CA GLN A 214 17.24 10.11 -4.78
C GLN A 214 17.04 8.59 -4.68
N LEU A 215 15.94 8.13 -4.08
CA LEU A 215 15.62 6.70 -4.03
C LEU A 215 15.42 6.11 -5.45
N ILE A 216 14.66 6.80 -6.30
CA ILE A 216 14.44 6.34 -7.69
C ILE A 216 15.77 6.25 -8.46
N ASP A 217 16.63 7.25 -8.32
CA ASP A 217 17.92 7.28 -9.01
C ASP A 217 18.84 6.15 -8.51
N ASN A 218 18.83 5.85 -7.21
CA ASN A 218 19.56 4.72 -6.63
C ASN A 218 19.04 3.37 -7.15
N GLU A 219 17.73 3.17 -7.20
CA GLU A 219 17.11 1.95 -7.75
C GLU A 219 17.41 1.78 -9.25
N VAL A 220 17.39 2.87 -10.03
CA VAL A 220 17.78 2.88 -11.45
C VAL A 220 19.25 2.55 -11.61
N HIS A 221 20.13 3.18 -10.83
CA HIS A 221 21.56 2.93 -10.88
C HIS A 221 21.86 1.45 -10.66
N MET A 222 21.25 0.85 -9.64
CA MET A 222 21.41 -0.56 -9.35
C MET A 222 20.86 -1.48 -10.44
N HIS A 223 19.72 -1.15 -11.04
CA HIS A 223 19.22 -1.88 -12.20
C HIS A 223 20.25 -1.90 -13.35
N LEU A 224 20.89 -0.75 -13.60
CA LEU A 224 21.92 -0.63 -14.64
C LEU A 224 23.20 -1.41 -14.28
N SER A 225 23.66 -1.35 -13.03
CA SER A 225 24.81 -2.13 -12.55
C SER A 225 24.55 -3.63 -12.66
N ALA A 226 23.33 -4.07 -12.33
CA ALA A 226 22.90 -5.46 -12.49
C ALA A 226 22.81 -5.88 -13.97
N CYS A 227 22.38 -4.99 -14.87
CA CYS A 227 22.44 -5.23 -16.31
C CYS A 227 23.88 -5.36 -16.82
N ALA A 228 24.78 -4.46 -16.40
CA ALA A 228 26.18 -4.49 -16.78
C ALA A 228 26.86 -5.80 -16.31
N TYR A 229 26.53 -6.26 -15.11
CA TYR A 229 26.97 -7.56 -14.61
C TYR A 229 26.52 -8.72 -15.52
N LEU A 230 25.26 -8.76 -15.92
CA LEU A 230 24.72 -9.80 -16.81
C LEU A 230 25.41 -9.79 -18.18
N ASP A 231 25.55 -8.62 -18.78
CA ASP A 231 26.16 -8.47 -20.11
C ASP A 231 27.63 -8.93 -20.07
N ALA A 232 28.37 -8.58 -19.00
CA ALA A 232 29.74 -9.04 -18.80
C ALA A 232 29.80 -10.57 -18.56
N HIS A 233 28.89 -11.13 -17.76
CA HIS A 233 28.82 -12.57 -17.51
C HIS A 233 28.51 -13.37 -18.79
N GLU A 234 27.63 -12.85 -19.66
CA GLU A 234 27.35 -13.45 -20.97
C GLU A 234 28.57 -13.39 -21.92
N ASN A 235 29.32 -12.29 -21.89
CA ASN A 235 30.56 -12.15 -22.67
C ASN A 235 31.64 -13.15 -22.26
N VAL A 236 31.79 -13.44 -20.96
CA VAL A 236 32.70 -14.50 -20.47
C VAL A 236 32.19 -15.88 -20.85
N LYS A 237 30.88 -16.16 -20.67
CA LYS A 237 30.30 -17.46 -21.02
C LYS A 237 30.41 -17.77 -22.52
N SER A 238 30.33 -16.75 -23.37
CA SER A 238 30.51 -16.86 -24.82
C SER A 238 31.97 -16.87 -25.28
N GLY A 239 32.93 -16.84 -24.35
CA GLY A 239 34.37 -16.89 -24.65
C GLY A 239 34.93 -15.62 -25.30
N LYS A 240 34.18 -14.51 -25.27
CA LYS A 240 34.57 -13.23 -25.87
C LYS A 240 35.46 -12.37 -24.96
N ALA A 241 35.58 -12.72 -23.68
CA ALA A 241 36.36 -12.00 -22.68
C ALA A 241 37.12 -12.96 -21.75
N GLU A 242 38.30 -12.55 -21.28
CA GLU A 242 39.04 -13.27 -20.23
C GLU A 242 38.29 -13.20 -18.88
N LYS A 243 38.38 -14.29 -18.10
CA LYS A 243 37.78 -14.38 -16.76
C LYS A 243 38.47 -13.42 -15.78
N SER A 244 37.94 -12.23 -15.62
CA SER A 244 38.24 -11.33 -14.50
C SER A 244 37.25 -11.58 -13.34
N ASP A 245 37.33 -12.74 -12.68
CA ASP A 245 36.42 -13.14 -11.58
C ASP A 245 36.29 -12.06 -10.48
N SER A 246 37.37 -11.28 -10.25
CA SER A 246 37.41 -10.17 -9.28
C SER A 246 36.51 -8.98 -9.66
N ALA A 247 36.38 -8.63 -10.94
CA ALA A 247 35.53 -7.51 -11.36
C ALA A 247 34.04 -7.87 -11.27
N TYR A 248 33.70 -9.14 -11.55
CA TYR A 248 32.33 -9.67 -11.39
C TYR A 248 31.85 -9.64 -9.96
N GLN A 249 32.72 -10.06 -9.03
CA GLN A 249 32.42 -10.05 -7.60
C GLN A 249 32.26 -8.63 -7.07
N SER A 250 33.11 -7.69 -7.51
CA SER A 250 32.96 -6.28 -7.13
C SER A 250 31.61 -5.69 -7.56
N LEU A 251 31.19 -5.90 -8.81
CA LEU A 251 29.91 -5.39 -9.32
C LEU A 251 28.70 -6.02 -8.60
N ARG A 252 28.81 -7.32 -8.29
CA ARG A 252 27.78 -8.04 -7.54
C ARG A 252 27.69 -7.51 -6.10
N ASP A 253 28.82 -7.40 -5.42
CA ASP A 253 28.88 -6.95 -4.01
C ASP A 253 28.44 -5.49 -3.88
N GLU A 254 28.82 -4.63 -4.81
CA GLU A 254 28.35 -3.24 -4.91
C GLU A 254 26.82 -3.18 -5.10
N SER A 255 26.28 -3.92 -6.06
CA SER A 255 24.82 -3.94 -6.30
C SER A 255 24.04 -4.42 -5.07
N LYS A 256 24.58 -5.38 -4.33
CA LYS A 256 23.97 -5.92 -3.11
C LYS A 256 24.05 -4.92 -1.95
N LEU A 257 25.19 -4.26 -1.77
CA LEU A 257 25.38 -3.25 -0.72
C LEU A 257 24.39 -2.08 -0.90
N ILE A 258 24.24 -1.59 -2.13
CA ILE A 258 23.33 -0.49 -2.46
C ILE A 258 21.86 -0.92 -2.24
N TYR A 259 21.50 -2.16 -2.58
CA TYR A 259 20.11 -2.65 -2.42
C TYR A 259 19.73 -2.94 -0.98
N ASP A 260 20.53 -3.74 -0.28
CA ASP A 260 20.18 -4.23 1.05
C ASP A 260 20.37 -3.15 2.12
N GLY A 261 21.33 -2.24 1.95
CA GLY A 261 21.63 -1.16 2.90
C GLY A 261 20.90 0.14 2.56
N GLU A 262 21.27 0.75 1.44
CA GLU A 262 20.96 2.15 1.17
C GLU A 262 19.49 2.38 0.75
N CYS A 263 18.98 1.59 -0.20
CA CYS A 263 17.61 1.75 -0.70
C CYS A 263 16.56 1.47 0.38
N ARG A 264 16.79 0.43 1.22
CA ARG A 264 15.91 0.14 2.36
C ARG A 264 15.96 1.23 3.42
N GLN A 265 17.14 1.76 3.71
CA GLN A 265 17.27 2.87 4.65
C GLN A 265 16.55 4.11 4.12
N GLN A 266 16.71 4.44 2.84
CA GLN A 266 16.02 5.57 2.20
C GLN A 266 14.50 5.42 2.21
N LEU A 267 13.97 4.23 1.92
CA LEU A 267 12.53 3.94 2.05
C LEU A 267 12.03 4.23 3.47
N ASN A 268 12.76 3.78 4.49
CA ASN A 268 12.41 4.06 5.88
C ASN A 268 12.47 5.56 6.20
N THR A 269 13.49 6.26 5.70
CA THR A 269 13.62 7.72 5.86
C THR A 269 12.45 8.47 5.23
N ILE A 270 12.01 8.08 4.03
CA ILE A 270 10.84 8.66 3.36
C ILE A 270 9.57 8.44 4.21
N VAL A 271 9.35 7.21 4.68
CA VAL A 271 8.19 6.90 5.53
C VAL A 271 8.20 7.74 6.81
N GLN A 272 9.36 7.89 7.46
CA GLN A 272 9.50 8.73 8.64
C GLN A 272 9.23 10.20 8.33
N ALA A 273 9.76 10.73 7.24
CA ALA A 273 9.53 12.11 6.81
C ALA A 273 8.05 12.39 6.53
N ILE A 274 7.36 11.49 5.82
CA ILE A 274 5.93 11.58 5.54
C ILE A 274 5.13 11.53 6.85
N ARG A 275 5.43 10.59 7.75
CA ARG A 275 4.73 10.49 9.05
C ARG A 275 4.91 11.73 9.90
N TYR A 276 6.13 12.26 9.99
CA TYR A 276 6.42 13.47 10.72
C TYR A 276 5.66 14.67 10.14
N ARG A 277 5.60 14.77 8.81
CA ARG A 277 4.86 15.82 8.10
C ARG A 277 3.35 15.75 8.39
N LEU A 278 2.75 14.57 8.26
CA LEU A 278 1.33 14.37 8.51
C LEU A 278 0.96 14.59 9.99
N ALA A 279 1.81 14.15 10.92
CA ALA A 279 1.60 14.39 12.35
C ALA A 279 1.63 15.89 12.70
N ASN A 280 2.59 16.64 12.13
CA ASN A 280 2.66 18.08 12.33
C ASN A 280 1.47 18.83 11.72
N GLN A 281 0.90 18.35 10.62
CA GLN A 281 -0.32 18.92 10.04
C GLN A 281 -1.53 18.70 10.95
N ALA A 282 -1.65 17.52 11.58
CA ALA A 282 -2.75 17.19 12.49
C ALA A 282 -2.73 17.97 13.82
N VAL A 283 -1.58 18.50 14.23
CA VAL A 283 -1.45 19.32 15.47
C VAL A 283 -1.86 20.78 15.23
N VAL A 284 -1.93 21.23 13.98
CA VAL A 284 -2.25 22.62 13.61
C VAL A 284 -3.75 22.83 13.38
N ASP A 285 -4.53 21.75 13.22
CA ASP A 285 -5.99 21.74 13.12
C ASP A 285 -6.68 21.64 14.50
#